data_AF-A0A0D6AY47-F1
#
_entry.id   AF-A0A0D6AY47-F1
#
_cell.length_a   1.000
_cell.length_b   1.000
_cell.length_c   1.000
_cell.angle_alpha   90.00
_cell.angle_beta   90.00
_cell.angle_gamma   90.00
#
_symmetry.space_group_name_H-M   'P 1'
#
loop_
_entity.id
_entity.type
_entity.pdbx_description
1 polymer ?
#
loop_
_entity_poly.entity_id
_entity_poly.type
_entity_poly.pdbx_seq_one_letter_code
_entity_poly.pdbx_strand_id
1 'polypeptide(L)'
;MANRERGEVGARFRGEDIALVLDFNAICALEDHYDEDIDTVLARLDSAGGKRRARARDLRRVVLELMRASRPSTTEADAGDFITETGLGALPDLLGRVIAASRMVASDEAPSPEDPARPPETGAA
;
A
#
# COMPACT_ATOMS: atom_id res chain seq x y z
N MET A 1 1.85 -7.79 9.08
CA MET A 1 1.98 -8.89 8.08
C MET A 1 1.12 -8.53 6.88
N ALA A 2 1.58 -8.79 5.66
CA ALA A 2 0.79 -8.57 4.44
C ALA A 2 0.09 -9.89 4.07
N ASN A 3 -1.22 -9.85 3.81
CA ASN A 3 -1.98 -10.99 3.32
C ASN A 3 -2.29 -10.78 1.84
N ARG A 4 -1.46 -11.38 0.97
CA ARG A 4 -1.59 -11.30 -0.50
C ARG A 4 -2.87 -11.95 -1.02
N GLU A 5 -3.52 -12.81 -0.24
CA GLU A 5 -4.81 -13.38 -0.61
C GLU A 5 -5.95 -12.35 -0.52
N ARG A 6 -5.84 -11.40 0.43
CA ARG A 6 -6.85 -10.37 0.69
C ARG A 6 -6.44 -8.96 0.25
N GLY A 7 -5.20 -8.77 -0.16
CA GLY A 7 -4.66 -7.46 -0.55
C GLY A 7 -4.46 -6.50 0.62
N GLU A 8 -4.27 -7.04 1.82
CA GLU A 8 -4.21 -6.28 3.07
C GLU A 8 -2.79 -6.18 3.58
N VAL A 9 -2.43 -5.03 4.16
CA VAL A 9 -1.22 -4.87 4.96
C VAL A 9 -1.61 -4.45 6.36
N GLY A 10 -1.28 -5.27 7.35
CA GLY A 10 -1.48 -4.95 8.75
C GLY A 10 -0.57 -3.81 9.20
N ALA A 11 -1.15 -2.81 9.85
CA ALA A 11 -0.48 -1.67 10.47
C ALA A 11 -1.07 -1.42 11.88
N ARG A 12 -0.47 -0.52 12.65
CA ARG A 12 -0.95 -0.14 13.98
C ARG A 12 -1.32 1.33 14.02
N PHE A 13 -2.47 1.67 14.59
CA PHE A 13 -2.94 3.03 14.74
C PHE A 13 -3.61 3.21 16.11
N ARG A 14 -3.18 4.20 16.91
CA ARG A 14 -3.72 4.44 18.26
C ARG A 14 -3.76 3.19 19.15
N GLY A 15 -2.76 2.33 19.00
CA GLY A 15 -2.64 1.09 19.76
C GLY A 15 -3.44 -0.11 19.21
N GLU A 16 -4.30 0.09 18.21
CA GLU A 16 -5.12 -0.94 17.56
C GLU A 16 -4.45 -1.46 16.28
N ASP A 17 -4.61 -2.76 16.00
CA ASP A 17 -4.21 -3.34 14.72
C ASP A 17 -5.28 -3.01 13.66
N ILE A 18 -4.85 -2.45 12.54
CA ILE A 18 -5.68 -2.07 11.41
C ILE A 18 -5.18 -2.73 10.13
N ALA A 19 -6.07 -2.92 9.15
CA ALA A 19 -5.69 -3.36 7.81
C ALA A 19 -5.74 -2.18 6.85
N LEU A 20 -4.63 -1.91 6.18
CA LEU A 20 -4.58 -1.00 5.03
C LEU A 20 -4.86 -1.82 3.77
N VAL A 21 -5.81 -1.36 2.96
CA VAL A 21 -6.25 -2.08 1.77
C VAL A 21 -6.44 -1.10 0.62
N LEU A 22 -5.81 -1.40 -0.52
CA LEU A 22 -6.11 -0.71 -1.78
C LEU A 22 -7.10 -1.57 -2.56
N ASP A 23 -8.37 -1.48 -2.17
CA ASP A 23 -9.49 -2.16 -2.83
C ASP A 23 -10.11 -1.31 -3.94
N PHE A 24 -11.11 -1.85 -4.63
CA PHE A 24 -11.77 -1.18 -5.74
C PHE A 24 -12.41 0.17 -5.34
N ASN A 25 -12.99 0.26 -4.14
CA ASN A 25 -13.64 1.48 -3.68
C ASN A 25 -12.61 2.56 -3.34
N ALA A 26 -11.50 2.16 -2.72
CA ALA A 26 -10.37 3.06 -2.45
C ALA A 26 -9.78 3.59 -3.76
N ILE A 27 -9.67 2.74 -4.78
CA ILE A 27 -9.23 3.15 -6.13
C ILE A 27 -10.20 4.18 -6.71
N CYS A 28 -11.49 3.88 -6.82
CA CYS A 28 -12.47 4.83 -7.36
C CYS A 28 -12.49 6.15 -6.56
N ALA A 29 -12.42 6.09 -5.22
CA ALA A 29 -12.42 7.29 -4.38
C ALA A 29 -11.15 8.15 -4.53
N LEU A 30 -10.05 7.55 -4.98
CA LEU A 30 -8.82 8.26 -5.35
C LEU A 30 -8.94 8.87 -6.74
N GLU A 31 -9.40 8.08 -7.72
CA GLU A 31 -9.61 8.55 -9.10
C GLU A 31 -10.58 9.73 -9.13
N ASP A 32 -11.73 9.62 -8.45
CA ASP A 32 -12.72 10.70 -8.31
C ASP A 32 -12.15 11.97 -7.66
N HIS A 33 -11.19 11.81 -6.71
CA HIS A 33 -10.60 12.94 -6.02
C HIS A 33 -9.59 13.71 -6.88
N TYR A 34 -8.85 13.00 -7.72
CA TYR A 34 -7.80 13.58 -8.54
C TYR A 34 -8.22 13.85 -9.99
N ASP A 35 -9.36 13.30 -10.43
CA ASP A 35 -9.81 13.29 -11.82
C ASP A 35 -8.75 12.68 -12.76
N GLU A 36 -8.13 11.60 -12.29
CA GLU A 36 -7.02 10.90 -12.95
C GLU A 36 -7.13 9.39 -12.68
N ASP A 37 -6.53 8.57 -13.55
CA ASP A 37 -6.41 7.14 -13.34
C ASP A 37 -5.49 6.79 -12.15
N ILE A 38 -5.68 5.59 -11.60
CA ILE A 38 -4.91 5.13 -10.44
C ILE A 38 -3.40 5.11 -10.66
N ASP A 39 -2.90 4.81 -11.87
CA ASP A 39 -1.47 4.75 -12.15
C ASP A 39 -0.84 6.15 -12.04
N THR A 40 -1.52 7.17 -12.57
CA THR A 40 -1.13 8.57 -12.44
C THR A 40 -1.16 9.03 -10.99
N VAL A 41 -2.16 8.62 -10.20
CA VAL A 41 -2.24 8.94 -8.77
C VAL A 41 -1.08 8.33 -7.99
N LEU A 42 -0.75 7.06 -8.22
CA LEU A 42 0.34 6.37 -7.52
C LEU A 42 1.71 6.92 -7.92
N ALA A 43 1.91 7.30 -9.19
CA ALA A 43 3.14 7.95 -9.65
C ALA A 43 3.43 9.28 -8.94
N ARG A 44 2.40 9.96 -8.39
CA ARG A 44 2.59 11.20 -7.59
C ARG A 44 3.17 10.92 -6.20
N LEU A 45 3.01 9.70 -5.69
CA LEU A 45 3.55 9.26 -4.40
C LEU A 45 4.99 8.77 -4.54
N ASP A 46 5.34 8.26 -5.72
CA ASP A 46 6.68 7.80 -6.01
C ASP A 46 7.67 8.97 -6.06
N SER A 47 8.54 9.00 -5.06
CA SER A 47 9.62 9.99 -4.95
C SER A 47 10.91 9.52 -5.64
N ALA A 48 10.97 8.28 -6.15
CA ALA A 48 12.16 7.69 -6.74
C ALA A 48 12.61 8.41 -8.03
N GLY A 49 11.71 9.09 -8.73
CA GLY A 49 12.02 9.84 -9.95
C GLY A 49 12.72 11.19 -9.76
N GLY A 50 12.97 11.64 -8.52
CA GLY A 50 13.77 12.85 -8.22
C GLY A 50 13.20 14.20 -8.68
N LYS A 51 12.04 14.24 -9.36
CA LYS A 51 11.50 15.45 -9.99
C LYS A 51 10.44 16.19 -9.15
N ARG A 52 9.82 15.53 -8.16
CA ARG A 52 8.78 16.14 -7.31
C ARG A 52 8.62 15.36 -6.01
N ARG A 53 8.67 16.05 -4.86
CA ARG A 53 8.29 15.45 -3.57
C ARG A 53 6.78 15.28 -3.53
N ALA A 54 6.30 14.12 -3.08
CA ALA A 54 4.89 13.90 -2.78
C ALA A 54 4.39 15.00 -1.83
N ARG A 55 3.23 15.61 -2.13
CA ARG A 55 2.66 16.64 -1.25
C ARG A 55 2.01 15.95 -0.06
N ALA A 56 2.10 16.55 1.13
CA ALA A 56 1.50 16.00 2.35
C ALA A 56 -0.01 15.73 2.21
N ARG A 57 -0.73 16.59 1.46
CA ARG A 57 -2.15 16.39 1.12
C ARG A 57 -2.39 15.10 0.34
N ASP A 58 -1.47 14.74 -0.55
CA ASP A 58 -1.64 13.59 -1.43
C ASP A 58 -1.41 12.29 -0.63
N LEU A 59 -0.35 12.29 0.20
CA LEU A 59 -0.08 11.20 1.16
C LEU A 59 -1.26 10.98 2.11
N ARG A 60 -1.78 12.06 2.70
CA ARG A 60 -2.91 12.00 3.64
C ARG A 60 -4.17 11.45 2.98
N ARG A 61 -4.46 11.86 1.74
CA ARG A 61 -5.62 11.38 1.00
C ARG A 61 -5.50 9.88 0.70
N VAL A 62 -4.34 9.42 0.27
CA VAL A 62 -4.12 8.00 0.00
C VAL A 62 -4.28 7.18 1.28
N VAL A 63 -3.60 7.56 2.35
CA VAL A 63 -3.73 6.88 3.65
C VAL A 63 -5.18 6.83 4.13
N LEU A 64 -5.93 7.92 3.98
CA LEU A 64 -7.35 7.96 4.34
C LEU A 64 -8.15 6.87 3.64
N GLU A 65 -8.03 6.74 2.33
CA GLU A 65 -8.80 5.74 1.59
C GLU A 65 -8.33 4.31 1.90
N LEU A 66 -7.03 4.10 2.13
CA LEU A 66 -6.50 2.80 2.57
C LEU A 66 -7.04 2.37 3.94
N MET A 67 -7.19 3.32 4.88
CA MET A 67 -7.75 3.06 6.21
C MET A 67 -9.26 2.81 6.14
N ARG A 68 -9.97 3.49 5.24
CA ARG A 68 -11.45 3.39 5.14
C ARG A 68 -11.95 2.02 4.76
N ALA A 69 -11.15 1.25 4.02
CA ALA A 69 -11.48 -0.12 3.67
C ALA A 69 -11.72 -1.01 4.91
N SER A 70 -10.96 -0.82 6.01
CA SER A 70 -11.17 -1.55 7.27
C SER A 70 -11.87 -0.73 8.35
N ARG A 71 -11.88 0.60 8.23
CA ARG A 71 -12.46 1.55 9.18
C ARG A 71 -13.24 2.65 8.45
N PRO A 72 -14.50 2.41 8.04
CA PRO A 72 -15.27 3.34 7.21
C PRO A 72 -15.46 4.75 7.80
N SER A 73 -15.37 4.89 9.13
CA SER A 73 -15.49 6.17 9.84
C SER A 73 -14.19 6.98 9.93
N THR A 74 -13.09 6.52 9.32
CA THR A 74 -11.80 7.23 9.34
C THR A 74 -11.92 8.63 8.74
N THR A 75 -11.39 9.61 9.46
CA THR A 75 -11.36 11.03 9.05
C THR A 75 -10.01 11.42 8.47
N GLU A 76 -9.94 12.57 7.79
CA GLU A 76 -8.66 13.15 7.34
C GLU A 76 -7.68 13.41 8.49
N ALA A 77 -8.19 13.74 9.68
CA ALA A 77 -7.36 13.94 10.87
C ALA A 77 -6.75 12.61 11.32
N ASP A 78 -7.53 11.53 11.34
CA ASP A 78 -7.02 10.20 11.69
C ASP A 78 -5.93 9.73 10.71
N ALA A 79 -6.09 10.00 9.41
CA ALA A 79 -5.04 9.70 8.42
C ALA A 79 -3.76 10.53 8.64
N GLY A 80 -3.91 11.79 9.04
CA GLY A 80 -2.79 12.65 9.43
C GLY A 80 -2.06 12.12 10.66
N ASP A 81 -2.81 11.78 11.70
CA ASP A 81 -2.27 11.19 12.93
C ASP A 81 -1.56 9.86 12.65
N PHE A 82 -2.14 9.02 11.78
CA PHE A 82 -1.52 7.76 11.37
C PHE A 82 -0.17 7.97 10.68
N ILE A 83 -0.07 8.96 9.79
CA ILE A 83 1.19 9.33 9.13
C ILE A 83 2.21 9.83 10.16
N THR A 84 1.77 10.60 11.15
CA THR A 84 2.63 11.09 12.24
C THR A 84 3.12 9.94 13.13
N GLU A 85 2.24 9.01 13.51
CA GLU A 85 2.59 7.82 14.32
C GLU A 85 3.52 6.87 13.57
N THR A 86 3.28 6.64 12.27
CA THR A 86 4.12 5.78 11.41
C THR A 86 5.47 6.43 11.12
N GLY A 87 5.47 7.75 10.95
CA GLY A 87 6.63 8.54 10.57
C GLY A 87 6.87 8.57 9.06
N LEU A 88 7.29 9.73 8.55
CA LEU A 88 7.55 9.95 7.11
C LEU A 88 8.68 9.08 6.53
N GLY A 89 9.54 8.52 7.37
CA GLY A 89 10.61 7.61 6.93
C GLY A 89 10.13 6.20 6.62
N ALA A 90 9.15 5.67 7.37
CA ALA A 90 8.62 4.32 7.19
C ALA A 90 7.38 4.27 6.29
N LEU A 91 6.74 5.42 6.05
CA LEU A 91 5.53 5.51 5.23
C LEU A 91 5.73 5.02 3.77
N PRO A 92 6.81 5.36 3.05
CA PRO A 92 7.00 4.89 1.68
C PRO A 92 7.03 3.36 1.58
N ASP A 93 7.77 2.68 2.46
CA ASP A 93 7.86 1.22 2.50
C ASP A 93 6.51 0.57 2.86
N LEU A 94 5.72 1.22 3.71
CA LEU A 94 4.37 0.76 4.02
C LEU A 94 3.44 0.88 2.80
N LEU A 95 3.44 2.02 2.12
CA LEU A 95 2.61 2.23 0.93
C LEU A 95 3.03 1.29 -0.22
N GLY A 96 4.33 1.09 -0.43
CA GLY A 96 4.85 0.14 -1.42
C GLY A 96 4.35 -1.29 -1.17
N ARG A 97 4.33 -1.73 0.10
CA ARG A 97 3.76 -3.04 0.46
C ARG A 97 2.25 -3.13 0.21
N VAL A 98 1.50 -2.05 0.42
CA VAL A 98 0.05 -2.02 0.15
C VAL A 98 -0.22 -2.11 -1.35
N ILE A 99 0.52 -1.35 -2.16
CA ILE A 99 0.42 -1.39 -3.62
C ILE A 99 0.77 -2.80 -4.12
N ALA A 100 1.89 -3.37 -3.68
CA ALA A 100 2.32 -4.72 -4.07
C ALA A 100 1.37 -5.84 -3.59
N ALA A 101 0.61 -5.60 -2.52
CA ALA A 101 -0.43 -6.53 -2.05
C ALA A 101 -1.72 -6.40 -2.87
N SER A 102 -1.98 -5.24 -3.49
CA SER A 102 -3.18 -5.03 -4.30
C SER A 102 -3.16 -5.92 -5.53
N ARG A 103 -4.31 -6.55 -5.81
CA ARG A 103 -4.51 -7.34 -7.04
C ARG A 103 -4.98 -6.50 -8.23
N MET A 104 -5.33 -5.24 -7.97
CA MET A 104 -5.92 -4.34 -8.96
C MET A 104 -4.87 -3.46 -9.63
N VAL A 105 -3.72 -3.27 -8.98
CA VAL A 105 -2.59 -2.54 -9.51
C VAL A 105 -1.51 -3.55 -9.86
N ALA A 106 -1.21 -3.68 -11.15
CA ALA A 106 -0.10 -4.52 -11.58
C ALA A 106 1.20 -3.78 -11.23
N SER A 107 1.89 -4.19 -10.17
CA SER A 107 3.31 -3.85 -10.07
C SER A 107 4.04 -4.63 -11.16
N ASP A 108 4.63 -3.92 -12.12
CA ASP A 108 5.59 -4.48 -13.10
C ASP A 108 6.91 -4.82 -12.39
N GLU A 109 6.80 -5.58 -11.30
CA GLU A 109 7.93 -6.21 -10.64
C GLU A 109 8.00 -7.63 -11.18
N ALA A 110 8.92 -7.82 -12.12
CA ALA A 110 9.33 -9.13 -12.60
C ALA A 110 9.46 -10.10 -11.41
N PRO A 111 9.06 -11.37 -11.56
CA PRO A 111 9.17 -12.33 -10.46
C PRO A 111 10.61 -12.38 -10.00
N SER A 112 10.87 -11.98 -8.75
CA SER A 112 12.14 -12.29 -8.10
C SER A 112 12.32 -13.81 -8.17
N PRO A 113 13.45 -14.30 -8.70
CA PRO A 113 13.68 -15.72 -8.83
C PRO A 113 13.66 -16.34 -7.44
N GLU A 114 12.81 -17.35 -7.28
CA GLU A 114 12.72 -18.17 -6.10
C GLU A 114 14.12 -18.67 -5.69
N ASP A 115 14.39 -18.57 -4.39
CA ASP A 115 15.58 -19.10 -3.74
C ASP A 115 15.72 -20.61 -4.05
N PRO A 116 16.80 -21.07 -4.70
CA PRO A 116 16.90 -22.44 -5.18
C PRO A 116 17.45 -23.34 -4.07
N ALA A 117 16.59 -23.95 -3.24
CA ALA A 117 17.03 -25.08 -2.43
C ALA A 117 15.90 -25.96 -1.86
N ARG A 118 15.58 -27.05 -2.57
CA ARG A 118 15.58 -28.37 -1.93
C ARG A 118 15.99 -29.45 -2.96
N PRO A 119 17.00 -30.28 -2.66
CA PRO A 119 17.47 -31.31 -3.59
C PRO A 119 16.42 -32.41 -3.80
N PRO A 120 16.48 -33.14 -4.92
CA PRO A 120 15.62 -34.31 -5.12
C PRO A 120 16.05 -35.44 -4.17
N GLU A 121 15.17 -35.82 -3.24
CA GLU A 121 15.26 -37.12 -2.59
C GLU A 121 15.02 -38.19 -3.65
N THR A 122 16.11 -38.71 -4.22
CA THR A 122 16.08 -39.87 -5.10
C THR A 122 16.30 -41.10 -4.22
N GLY A 123 15.21 -41.72 -3.79
CA GLY A 123 15.24 -43.12 -3.39
C GLY A 123 15.10 -44.00 -4.62
N ALA A 124 16.11 -44.81 -4.92
CA ALA A 124 15.97 -46.09 -5.64
C ALA A 124 17.29 -46.87 -5.66
N ALA A 125 17.18 -48.14 -5.23
CA ALA A 125 18.10 -49.29 -5.34
C ALA A 125 19.26 -49.39 -4.34
#